data_AF-A0A1F0GIU8-F1
#
_entry.id   AF-A0A1F0GIU8-F1
#
_cell.length_a   1.000
_cell.length_b   1.000
_cell.length_c   1.000
_cell.angle_alpha   90.00
_cell.angle_beta   90.00
_cell.angle_gamma   90.00
#
_symmetry.space_group_name_H-M   'P 1'
#
loop_
_entity.id
_entity.type
_entity.pdbx_description
1 polymer ?
#
loop_
_entity_poly.entity_id
_entity_poly.type
_entity_poly.pdbx_seq_one_letter_code
_entity_poly.pdbx_strand_id
1 'polypeptide(L)'
;MVKIMLDPGHGAGAFHNRGFKNIPGFEFCNEGDCNYIYSLKLKKALEDYGFIVGITRYNRFDNPTLAQRGQKAKGYDLLISLHSNAAGGTATGTEIWDSTNPKESIKTLTDKLCVAISNAIGTNNRGTKYRKNKSGTNFYGILRNGMAKHNFIIEHAFHDNYSDCKKYVDNLDKVAAATAKTLAEYYGLIKLNKSQPTKTPILNKPSASLEQVKEWAKSKNNNQELIGLAEIYFELAPKVGVDPVIAYAQMAHETGFLYKVKSAAGIDSSYHNPCGLKITQGGGDYQASAHKKFADWGAGVGAHIDHLALYAGALGYPKTFTADPRHFPYLLGTCKFVENLGGKWAPSKDYGLKLLKYVNEIRNTKAVGKMEQQKEHWAEKSFKNLNDKGIEIHERRFDEPITRGELFSLLDRVLEKIEK
;
A
#
# COMPACT_ATOMS: atom_id res chain seq x y z
N MET A 1 19.15 -15.60 -1.19
CA MET A 1 17.67 -15.49 -1.20
C MET A 1 17.15 -15.90 -2.56
N VAL A 2 16.14 -16.76 -2.60
CA VAL A 2 15.58 -17.29 -3.85
C VAL A 2 14.71 -16.22 -4.51
N LYS A 3 14.94 -15.98 -5.81
CA LYS A 3 14.23 -14.98 -6.62
C LYS A 3 13.21 -15.66 -7.53
N ILE A 4 11.94 -15.26 -7.42
CA ILE A 4 10.84 -15.80 -8.24
C ILE A 4 10.22 -14.69 -9.08
N MET A 5 10.14 -14.89 -10.40
CA MET A 5 9.41 -14.01 -11.31
C MET A 5 8.04 -14.63 -11.57
N LEU A 6 6.97 -13.91 -11.22
CA LEU A 6 5.60 -14.30 -11.56
C LEU A 6 5.20 -13.65 -12.89
N ASP A 7 4.75 -14.47 -13.83
CA ASP A 7 4.23 -14.01 -15.12
C ASP A 7 2.72 -14.28 -15.22
N PRO A 8 1.85 -13.31 -14.84
CA PRO A 8 0.43 -13.45 -15.07
C PRO A 8 0.13 -13.39 -16.58
N GLY A 9 -0.19 -14.56 -17.15
CA GLY A 9 -0.41 -14.74 -18.58
C GLY A 9 -1.51 -13.83 -19.14
N HIS A 10 -1.41 -13.51 -20.43
CA HIS A 10 -2.38 -12.70 -21.18
C HIS A 10 -2.52 -11.23 -20.70
N GLY A 11 -3.54 -10.54 -21.24
CA GLY A 11 -3.91 -9.15 -20.93
C GLY A 11 -5.36 -9.05 -20.42
N ALA A 12 -5.72 -7.89 -19.88
CA ALA A 12 -6.99 -7.64 -19.20
C ALA A 12 -8.17 -7.32 -20.15
N GLY A 13 -9.40 -7.53 -19.69
CA GLY A 13 -10.61 -7.03 -20.33
C GLY A 13 -11.31 -7.99 -21.30
N ALA A 14 -12.57 -7.71 -21.60
CA ALA A 14 -13.47 -8.63 -22.31
C ALA A 14 -12.94 -9.09 -23.69
N PHE A 15 -12.21 -8.23 -24.41
CA PHE A 15 -11.60 -8.55 -25.71
C PHE A 15 -10.61 -9.72 -25.65
N HIS A 16 -10.01 -9.96 -24.48
CA HIS A 16 -9.07 -11.05 -24.25
C HIS A 16 -9.71 -12.27 -23.57
N ASN A 17 -11.04 -12.32 -23.47
CA ASN A 17 -11.72 -13.48 -22.90
C ASN A 17 -11.62 -14.70 -23.82
N ARG A 18 -11.06 -15.80 -23.28
CA ARG A 18 -10.79 -17.06 -23.98
C ARG A 18 -11.75 -18.19 -23.58
N GLY A 19 -12.91 -17.82 -23.04
CA GLY A 19 -13.93 -18.76 -22.57
C GLY A 19 -14.08 -18.79 -21.05
N PHE A 20 -13.42 -17.88 -20.33
CA PHE A 20 -13.51 -17.77 -18.87
C PHE A 20 -14.98 -17.59 -18.46
N LYS A 21 -15.46 -18.47 -17.58
CA LYS A 21 -16.84 -18.44 -17.10
C LYS A 21 -17.01 -17.34 -16.06
N ASN A 22 -18.05 -16.53 -16.23
CA ASN A 22 -18.44 -15.52 -15.25
C ASN A 22 -18.96 -16.22 -13.98
N ILE A 23 -18.42 -15.84 -12.81
CA ILE A 23 -18.79 -16.38 -11.51
C ILE A 23 -19.57 -15.31 -10.73
N PRO A 24 -20.83 -15.58 -10.33
CA PRO A 24 -21.62 -14.63 -9.54
C PRO A 24 -20.90 -14.23 -8.24
N GLY A 25 -20.90 -12.93 -7.93
CA GLY A 25 -20.23 -12.38 -6.74
C GLY A 25 -18.72 -12.17 -6.91
N PHE A 26 -18.16 -12.50 -8.07
CA PHE A 26 -16.80 -12.14 -8.45
C PHE A 26 -16.84 -11.05 -9.51
N GLU A 27 -15.85 -10.13 -9.49
CA GLU A 27 -15.70 -9.15 -10.56
C GLU A 27 -15.63 -9.87 -11.90
N PHE A 28 -16.28 -9.33 -12.95
CA PHE A 28 -16.11 -9.89 -14.29
C PHE A 28 -14.62 -10.00 -14.62
N CYS A 29 -14.21 -11.18 -15.04
CA CYS A 29 -12.81 -11.56 -15.16
C CYS A 29 -12.63 -12.38 -16.44
N ASN A 30 -11.61 -12.08 -17.23
CA ASN A 30 -11.07 -13.02 -18.20
C ASN A 30 -9.92 -13.83 -17.57
N GLU A 31 -9.28 -14.72 -18.35
CA GLU A 31 -8.09 -15.45 -17.91
C GLU A 31 -6.97 -14.51 -17.41
N GLY A 32 -6.59 -13.49 -18.19
CA GLY A 32 -5.50 -12.59 -17.87
C GLY A 32 -5.75 -11.66 -16.67
N ASP A 33 -7.00 -11.34 -16.40
CA ASP A 33 -7.47 -10.62 -15.22
C ASP A 33 -7.33 -11.51 -13.99
N CYS A 34 -7.78 -12.78 -14.07
CA CYS A 34 -7.73 -13.73 -12.97
C CYS A 34 -6.27 -14.06 -12.62
N ASN A 35 -5.44 -14.30 -13.64
CA ASN A 35 -4.01 -14.53 -13.49
C ASN A 35 -3.33 -13.34 -12.78
N TYR A 36 -3.68 -12.10 -13.13
CA TYR A 36 -3.15 -10.90 -12.48
C TYR A 36 -3.55 -10.83 -11.00
N ILE A 37 -4.85 -11.02 -10.69
CA ILE A 37 -5.35 -11.04 -9.31
C ILE A 37 -4.63 -12.12 -8.48
N TYR A 38 -4.52 -13.33 -9.03
CA TYR A 38 -3.84 -14.45 -8.38
C TYR A 38 -2.35 -14.15 -8.14
N SER A 39 -1.67 -13.54 -9.11
CA SER A 39 -0.24 -13.21 -8.99
C SER A 39 0.06 -12.28 -7.79
N LEU A 40 -0.84 -11.35 -7.46
CA LEU A 40 -0.68 -10.45 -6.31
C LEU A 40 -0.83 -11.21 -4.98
N LYS A 41 -1.79 -12.15 -4.92
CA LYS A 41 -1.99 -13.03 -3.75
C LYS A 41 -0.78 -13.94 -3.54
N LEU A 42 -0.31 -14.57 -4.63
CA LEU A 42 0.86 -15.44 -4.61
C LEU A 42 2.13 -14.68 -4.24
N LYS A 43 2.34 -13.48 -4.79
CA LYS A 43 3.49 -12.62 -4.44
C LYS A 43 3.56 -12.36 -2.93
N LYS A 44 2.46 -11.93 -2.32
CA LYS A 44 2.39 -11.72 -0.87
C LYS A 44 2.70 -12.99 -0.09
N ALA A 45 2.09 -14.12 -0.49
CA ALA A 45 2.30 -15.40 0.19
C ALA A 45 3.76 -15.89 0.10
N LEU A 46 4.43 -15.66 -1.03
CA LEU A 46 5.85 -15.99 -1.22
C LEU A 46 6.76 -15.06 -0.40
N GLU A 47 6.47 -13.77 -0.36
CA GLU A 47 7.27 -12.83 0.45
C GLU A 47 7.21 -13.15 1.95
N ASP A 48 6.12 -13.77 2.44
CA ASP A 48 6.03 -14.28 3.82
C ASP A 48 7.00 -15.43 4.12
N TYR A 49 7.60 -16.06 3.10
CA TYR A 49 8.67 -17.06 3.24
C TYR A 49 10.07 -16.50 2.89
N GLY A 50 10.19 -15.19 2.66
CA GLY A 50 11.47 -14.54 2.35
C GLY A 50 11.93 -14.67 0.90
N PHE A 51 11.05 -15.08 -0.02
CA PHE A 51 11.32 -15.00 -1.45
C PHE A 51 11.40 -13.55 -1.91
N ILE A 52 12.30 -13.25 -2.84
CA ILE A 52 12.29 -11.98 -3.59
C ILE A 52 11.42 -12.19 -4.81
N VAL A 53 10.30 -11.48 -4.91
CA VAL A 53 9.29 -11.74 -5.94
C VAL A 53 9.16 -10.58 -6.92
N GLY A 54 9.39 -10.85 -8.21
CA GLY A 54 9.10 -9.95 -9.32
C GLY A 54 7.74 -10.27 -9.97
N ILE A 55 7.20 -9.32 -10.74
CA ILE A 55 6.01 -9.51 -11.57
C ILE A 55 6.25 -8.95 -12.97
N THR A 56 5.81 -9.64 -14.02
CA THR A 56 6.00 -9.19 -15.41
C THR A 56 5.03 -8.08 -15.83
N ARG A 57 3.88 -7.95 -15.16
CA ARG A 57 2.85 -6.90 -15.37
C ARG A 57 2.78 -6.03 -14.13
N TYR A 58 3.12 -4.73 -14.25
CA TYR A 58 3.05 -3.79 -13.14
C TYR A 58 1.63 -3.24 -12.96
N ASN A 59 0.94 -3.04 -14.07
CA ASN A 59 -0.48 -2.69 -14.11
C ASN A 59 -1.28 -3.85 -14.70
N ARG A 60 -2.54 -3.98 -14.26
CA ARG A 60 -3.47 -5.00 -14.77
C ARG A 60 -3.63 -4.94 -16.29
N PHE A 61 -3.56 -3.77 -16.90
CA PHE A 61 -3.74 -3.61 -18.35
C PHE A 61 -2.48 -3.85 -19.17
N ASP A 62 -1.32 -4.07 -18.54
CA ASP A 62 -0.09 -4.39 -19.26
C ASP A 62 -0.24 -5.75 -19.97
N ASN A 63 0.23 -5.84 -21.22
CA ASN A 63 0.33 -7.10 -21.95
C ASN A 63 1.66 -7.20 -22.71
N PRO A 64 2.79 -7.36 -22.00
CA PRO A 64 4.11 -7.45 -22.63
C PRO A 64 4.21 -8.68 -23.54
N THR A 65 5.09 -8.62 -24.54
CA THR A 65 5.38 -9.76 -25.42
C THR A 65 6.03 -10.91 -24.63
N LEU A 66 5.96 -12.14 -25.17
CA LEU A 66 6.57 -13.31 -24.52
C LEU A 66 8.09 -13.13 -24.32
N ALA A 67 8.77 -12.46 -25.26
CA ALA A 67 10.18 -12.12 -25.13
C ALA A 67 10.43 -11.13 -23.99
N GLN A 68 9.63 -10.06 -23.88
CA GLN A 68 9.74 -9.08 -22.80
C GLN A 68 9.47 -9.71 -21.42
N ARG A 69 8.48 -10.61 -21.32
CA ARG A 69 8.18 -11.37 -20.10
C ARG A 69 9.37 -12.23 -19.68
N GLY A 70 9.94 -13.00 -20.62
CA GLY A 70 11.10 -13.84 -20.38
C GLY A 70 12.36 -13.06 -19.98
N GLN A 71 12.63 -11.92 -20.63
CA GLN A 71 13.75 -11.04 -20.31
C GLN A 71 13.68 -10.46 -18.90
N LYS A 72 12.48 -10.13 -18.39
CA LYS A 72 12.32 -9.67 -16.99
C LYS A 72 12.76 -10.73 -15.98
N ALA A 73 12.70 -12.01 -16.32
CA ALA A 73 13.13 -13.11 -15.46
C ALA A 73 14.65 -13.35 -15.46
N LYS A 74 15.44 -12.55 -16.20
CA LYS A 74 16.90 -12.67 -16.21
C LYS A 74 17.47 -12.50 -14.80
N GLY A 75 18.24 -13.48 -14.34
CA GLY A 75 18.83 -13.48 -12.99
C GLY A 75 17.90 -13.93 -11.86
N TYR A 76 16.70 -14.43 -12.20
CA TYR A 76 15.81 -15.10 -11.26
C TYR A 76 16.07 -16.60 -11.22
N ASP A 77 15.74 -17.25 -10.10
CA ASP A 77 15.85 -18.70 -9.94
C ASP A 77 14.66 -19.41 -10.59
N LEU A 78 13.46 -18.84 -10.47
CA LEU A 78 12.24 -19.37 -11.10
C LEU A 78 11.50 -18.30 -11.91
N LEU A 79 10.97 -18.72 -13.07
CA LEU A 79 9.89 -18.05 -13.77
C LEU A 79 8.64 -18.93 -13.71
N ILE A 80 7.58 -18.43 -13.08
CA ILE A 80 6.30 -19.13 -12.95
C ILE A 80 5.26 -18.38 -13.77
N SER A 81 4.89 -18.94 -14.92
CA SER A 81 3.83 -18.40 -15.77
C SER A 81 2.47 -18.90 -15.26
N LEU A 82 1.58 -17.97 -14.91
CA LEU A 82 0.30 -18.27 -14.27
C LEU A 82 -0.81 -18.22 -15.31
N HIS A 83 -1.53 -19.33 -15.47
CA HIS A 83 -2.57 -19.53 -16.47
C HIS A 83 -3.77 -20.32 -15.93
N SER A 84 -4.82 -20.37 -16.75
CA SER A 84 -5.93 -21.32 -16.63
C SER A 84 -6.30 -21.84 -18.02
N ASN A 85 -6.67 -23.11 -18.09
CA ASN A 85 -6.80 -23.84 -19.34
C ASN A 85 -8.20 -23.70 -19.96
N ALA A 86 -8.33 -24.10 -21.22
CA ALA A 86 -9.61 -24.25 -21.91
C ALA A 86 -9.58 -25.45 -22.86
N ALA A 87 -10.66 -26.24 -22.87
CA ALA A 87 -10.81 -27.40 -23.73
C ALA A 87 -12.27 -27.76 -24.03
N GLY A 88 -13.10 -26.77 -24.37
CA GLY A 88 -14.50 -26.97 -24.75
C GLY A 88 -15.45 -27.16 -23.56
N GLY A 89 -15.01 -26.79 -22.35
CA GLY A 89 -15.85 -26.66 -21.16
C GLY A 89 -16.17 -27.93 -20.37
N THR A 90 -15.71 -29.11 -20.80
CA THR A 90 -15.91 -30.38 -20.06
C THR A 90 -14.66 -30.84 -19.30
N ALA A 91 -13.47 -30.47 -19.78
CA ALA A 91 -12.23 -30.83 -19.12
C ALA A 91 -12.14 -30.20 -17.72
N THR A 92 -11.42 -30.88 -16.83
CA THR A 92 -11.18 -30.45 -15.44
C THR A 92 -9.77 -30.82 -15.03
N GLY A 93 -9.21 -30.05 -14.11
CA GLY A 93 -7.95 -30.37 -13.43
C GLY A 93 -6.88 -29.30 -13.52
N THR A 94 -5.87 -29.47 -12.68
CA THR A 94 -4.64 -28.68 -12.67
C THR A 94 -3.55 -29.42 -13.43
N GLU A 95 -2.82 -28.73 -14.30
CA GLU A 95 -1.62 -29.25 -14.97
C GLU A 95 -0.48 -28.24 -14.94
N ILE A 96 0.77 -28.72 -15.00
CA ILE A 96 1.96 -27.86 -15.09
C ILE A 96 2.75 -28.25 -16.33
N TRP A 97 3.08 -27.27 -17.19
CA TRP A 97 3.97 -27.48 -18.32
C TRP A 97 5.39 -27.05 -17.95
N ASP A 98 6.27 -28.03 -17.79
CA ASP A 98 7.68 -27.82 -17.45
C ASP A 98 8.55 -27.69 -18.72
N SER A 99 9.75 -27.13 -18.57
CA SER A 99 10.67 -26.93 -19.69
C SER A 99 11.13 -28.29 -20.24
N THR A 100 11.07 -28.43 -21.57
CA THR A 100 11.66 -29.57 -22.29
C THR A 100 13.18 -29.52 -22.36
N ASN A 101 13.80 -28.39 -21.96
CA ASN A 101 15.24 -28.28 -21.79
C ASN A 101 15.65 -28.95 -20.47
N PRO A 102 16.44 -30.04 -20.47
CA PRO A 102 16.81 -30.73 -19.24
C PRO A 102 17.56 -29.86 -18.22
N LYS A 103 18.23 -28.79 -18.67
CA LYS A 103 18.94 -27.85 -17.77
C LYS A 103 17.99 -26.89 -17.03
N GLU A 104 16.79 -26.68 -17.57
CA GLU A 104 15.79 -25.80 -16.99
C GLU A 104 14.65 -26.56 -16.31
N SER A 105 14.41 -27.82 -16.69
CA SER A 105 13.38 -28.67 -16.10
C SER A 105 13.56 -28.80 -14.58
N ILE A 106 12.45 -28.80 -13.85
CA ILE A 106 12.44 -28.95 -12.38
C ILE A 106 11.29 -29.86 -11.91
N LYS A 107 11.16 -31.02 -12.57
CA LYS A 107 10.02 -31.94 -12.43
C LYS A 107 9.62 -32.25 -10.98
N THR A 108 10.59 -32.49 -10.10
CA THR A 108 10.33 -32.81 -8.69
C THR A 108 9.54 -31.69 -7.99
N LEU A 109 9.86 -30.42 -8.28
CA LEU A 109 9.10 -29.30 -7.74
C LEU A 109 7.72 -29.19 -8.40
N THR A 110 7.65 -29.31 -9.72
CA THR A 110 6.38 -29.17 -10.46
C THR A 110 5.38 -30.28 -10.11
N ASP A 111 5.83 -31.51 -9.86
CA ASP A 111 4.97 -32.60 -9.40
C ASP A 111 4.38 -32.29 -8.01
N LYS A 112 5.21 -31.82 -7.07
CA LYS A 112 4.75 -31.39 -5.73
C LYS A 112 3.75 -30.23 -5.81
N LEU A 113 4.05 -29.24 -6.66
CA LEU A 113 3.16 -28.10 -6.90
C LEU A 113 1.82 -28.53 -7.48
N CYS A 114 1.81 -29.42 -8.47
CA CYS A 114 0.58 -29.87 -9.12
C CYS A 114 -0.35 -30.55 -8.10
N VAL A 115 0.20 -31.42 -7.24
CA VAL A 115 -0.55 -32.05 -6.13
C VAL A 115 -1.10 -31.00 -5.15
N ALA A 116 -0.27 -30.08 -4.69
CA ALA A 116 -0.67 -29.10 -3.68
C ALA A 116 -1.75 -28.15 -4.22
N ILE A 117 -1.61 -27.69 -5.46
CA ILE A 117 -2.54 -26.77 -6.11
C ILE A 117 -3.87 -27.47 -6.41
N SER A 118 -3.85 -28.68 -7.00
CA SER A 118 -5.09 -29.41 -7.29
C SER A 118 -5.90 -29.70 -6.03
N ASN A 119 -5.22 -30.05 -4.92
CA ASN A 119 -5.86 -30.27 -3.63
C ASN A 119 -6.41 -28.97 -3.02
N ALA A 120 -5.70 -27.85 -3.19
CA ALA A 120 -6.16 -26.56 -2.70
C ALA A 120 -7.45 -26.10 -3.41
N ILE A 121 -7.52 -26.31 -4.73
CA ILE A 121 -8.69 -25.96 -5.57
C ILE A 121 -9.83 -26.98 -5.40
N GLY A 122 -9.52 -28.27 -5.25
CA GLY A 122 -10.50 -29.35 -5.32
C GLY A 122 -10.78 -29.82 -6.76
N THR A 123 -9.71 -29.89 -7.57
CA THR A 123 -9.72 -30.34 -8.98
C THR A 123 -8.83 -31.57 -9.17
N ASN A 124 -8.95 -32.23 -10.32
CA ASN A 124 -8.11 -33.38 -10.66
C ASN A 124 -6.64 -32.98 -10.83
N ASN A 125 -5.71 -33.78 -10.30
CA ASN A 125 -4.28 -33.63 -10.60
C ASN A 125 -3.98 -34.28 -11.96
N ARG A 126 -3.53 -33.49 -12.93
CA ARG A 126 -3.18 -33.96 -14.30
C ARG A 126 -1.66 -34.04 -14.53
N GLY A 127 -0.87 -33.75 -13.50
CA GLY A 127 0.57 -33.90 -13.45
C GLY A 127 1.38 -32.85 -14.23
N THR A 128 2.69 -33.01 -14.13
CA THR A 128 3.67 -32.28 -14.95
C THR A 128 3.71 -32.84 -16.36
N LYS A 129 3.71 -31.94 -17.35
CA LYS A 129 3.68 -32.24 -18.79
C LYS A 129 4.81 -31.53 -19.53
N TYR A 130 5.11 -32.04 -20.71
CA TYR A 130 6.15 -31.53 -21.61
C TYR A 130 5.58 -31.42 -23.03
N ARG A 131 5.96 -30.38 -23.77
CA ARG A 131 5.57 -30.24 -25.17
C ARG A 131 6.66 -29.58 -25.99
N LYS A 132 7.08 -30.27 -27.05
CA LYS A 132 8.06 -29.76 -28.03
C LYS A 132 7.34 -29.16 -29.24
N ASN A 133 7.95 -28.15 -29.85
CA ASN A 133 7.59 -27.70 -31.19
C ASN A 133 8.29 -28.57 -32.26
N LYS A 134 8.09 -28.25 -33.53
CA LYS A 134 8.71 -28.97 -34.66
C LYS A 134 10.24 -28.93 -34.66
N SER A 135 10.87 -27.93 -34.03
CA SER A 135 12.34 -27.84 -33.91
C SER A 135 12.90 -28.56 -32.68
N GLY A 136 12.07 -29.28 -31.93
CA GLY A 136 12.49 -30.04 -30.75
C GLY A 136 12.70 -29.20 -29.48
N THR A 137 12.39 -27.91 -29.53
CA THR A 137 12.48 -26.96 -28.40
C THR A 137 11.11 -26.77 -27.73
N ASN A 138 11.04 -26.00 -26.64
CA ASN A 138 9.79 -25.72 -25.93
C ASN A 138 8.65 -25.28 -26.87
N PHE A 139 7.45 -25.86 -26.74
CA PHE A 139 6.27 -25.46 -27.51
C PHE A 139 5.69 -24.12 -27.07
N TYR A 140 5.70 -23.85 -25.76
CA TYR A 140 5.17 -22.60 -25.23
C TYR A 140 6.20 -21.49 -25.35
N GLY A 141 5.78 -20.34 -25.90
CA GLY A 141 6.70 -19.24 -26.19
C GLY A 141 7.31 -18.62 -24.94
N ILE A 142 6.61 -18.56 -23.81
CA ILE A 142 7.20 -18.09 -22.54
C ILE A 142 8.33 -19.01 -22.07
N LEU A 143 8.19 -20.34 -22.23
CA LEU A 143 9.25 -21.29 -21.89
C LEU A 143 10.41 -21.26 -22.89
N ARG A 144 10.20 -20.85 -24.14
CA ARG A 144 11.30 -20.60 -25.09
C ARG A 144 12.08 -19.32 -24.78
N ASN A 145 11.42 -18.30 -24.24
CA ASN A 145 12.02 -16.99 -24.00
C ASN A 145 12.43 -16.77 -22.53
N GLY A 146 12.08 -17.70 -21.63
CA GLY A 146 12.35 -17.62 -20.20
C GLY A 146 13.84 -17.58 -19.91
N MET A 147 14.27 -16.61 -19.10
CA MET A 147 15.68 -16.42 -18.74
C MET A 147 15.96 -16.63 -17.25
N ALA A 148 15.02 -17.23 -16.51
CA ALA A 148 15.29 -17.75 -15.18
C ALA A 148 15.98 -19.12 -15.26
N LYS A 149 16.56 -19.58 -14.14
CA LYS A 149 17.22 -20.89 -14.09
C LYS A 149 16.24 -22.04 -14.40
N HIS A 150 15.01 -21.96 -13.88
CA HIS A 150 13.93 -22.89 -14.21
C HIS A 150 12.66 -22.13 -14.61
N ASN A 151 11.94 -22.65 -15.60
CA ASN A 151 10.78 -21.99 -16.20
C ASN A 151 9.65 -23.01 -16.38
N PHE A 152 8.46 -22.72 -15.88
CA PHE A 152 7.28 -23.57 -16.08
C PHE A 152 5.97 -22.75 -16.10
N ILE A 153 4.92 -23.34 -16.66
CA ILE A 153 3.57 -22.77 -16.71
C ILE A 153 2.66 -23.58 -15.80
N ILE A 154 1.89 -22.90 -14.96
CA ILE A 154 0.82 -23.53 -14.18
C ILE A 154 -0.52 -23.22 -14.86
N GLU A 155 -1.21 -24.27 -15.28
CA GLU A 155 -2.62 -24.23 -15.68
C GLU A 155 -3.46 -24.64 -14.46
N HIS A 156 -3.95 -23.64 -13.70
CA HIS A 156 -4.52 -23.88 -12.37
C HIS A 156 -5.81 -24.72 -12.41
N ALA A 157 -6.68 -24.42 -13.38
CA ALA A 157 -7.96 -25.08 -13.59
C ALA A 157 -8.44 -24.83 -15.04
N PHE A 158 -9.52 -25.48 -15.47
CA PHE A 158 -10.15 -25.18 -16.75
C PHE A 158 -11.17 -24.03 -16.59
N HIS A 159 -10.83 -22.84 -17.07
CA HIS A 159 -11.68 -21.66 -16.89
C HIS A 159 -12.97 -21.68 -17.72
N ASP A 160 -13.03 -22.52 -18.76
CA ASP A 160 -14.21 -22.74 -19.58
C ASP A 160 -15.14 -23.83 -19.03
N ASN A 161 -14.71 -24.54 -17.99
CA ASN A 161 -15.54 -25.40 -17.15
C ASN A 161 -16.01 -24.60 -15.94
N TYR A 162 -17.33 -24.43 -15.77
CA TYR A 162 -17.89 -23.58 -14.71
C TYR A 162 -17.53 -24.07 -13.29
N SER A 163 -17.49 -25.39 -13.07
CA SER A 163 -17.17 -25.96 -11.76
C SER A 163 -15.72 -25.68 -11.38
N ASP A 164 -14.79 -25.92 -12.31
CA ASP A 164 -13.37 -25.64 -12.14
C ASP A 164 -13.12 -24.14 -11.95
N CYS A 165 -13.70 -23.30 -12.80
CA CYS A 165 -13.60 -21.84 -12.71
C CYS A 165 -14.08 -21.34 -11.33
N LYS A 166 -15.26 -21.78 -10.88
CA LYS A 166 -15.81 -21.39 -9.59
C LYS A 166 -14.92 -21.83 -8.44
N LYS A 167 -14.50 -23.10 -8.41
CA LYS A 167 -13.62 -23.64 -7.36
C LYS A 167 -12.30 -22.86 -7.30
N TYR A 168 -11.73 -22.52 -8.45
CA TYR A 168 -10.48 -21.77 -8.49
C TYR A 168 -10.65 -20.34 -7.95
N VAL A 169 -11.66 -19.62 -8.41
CA VAL A 169 -11.96 -18.25 -7.95
C VAL A 169 -12.28 -18.21 -6.45
N ASP A 170 -13.07 -19.15 -5.94
CA ASP A 170 -13.43 -19.20 -4.51
C ASP A 170 -12.22 -19.51 -3.60
N ASN A 171 -11.14 -20.10 -4.15
CA ASN A 171 -10.00 -20.59 -3.38
C ASN A 171 -8.68 -19.86 -3.64
N LEU A 172 -8.66 -18.73 -4.35
CA LEU A 172 -7.39 -18.06 -4.76
C LEU A 172 -6.37 -17.87 -3.62
N ASP A 173 -6.80 -17.44 -2.43
CA ASP A 173 -5.89 -17.26 -1.29
C ASP A 173 -5.36 -18.59 -0.74
N LYS A 174 -6.20 -19.63 -0.71
CA LYS A 174 -5.82 -20.98 -0.30
C LYS A 174 -4.82 -21.59 -1.28
N VAL A 175 -5.02 -21.39 -2.58
CA VAL A 175 -4.11 -21.83 -3.64
C VAL A 175 -2.77 -21.11 -3.57
N ALA A 176 -2.79 -19.79 -3.34
CA ALA A 176 -1.57 -19.00 -3.16
C ALA A 176 -0.77 -19.48 -1.94
N ALA A 177 -1.44 -19.74 -0.81
CA ALA A 177 -0.80 -20.25 0.40
C ALA A 177 -0.19 -21.65 0.20
N ALA A 178 -0.90 -22.57 -0.47
CA ALA A 178 -0.41 -23.91 -0.77
C ALA A 178 0.79 -23.89 -1.73
N THR A 179 0.72 -23.04 -2.76
CA THR A 179 1.82 -22.84 -3.73
C THR A 179 3.07 -22.31 -3.03
N ALA A 180 2.93 -21.26 -2.22
CA ALA A 180 4.05 -20.65 -1.49
C ALA A 180 4.67 -21.60 -0.47
N LYS A 181 3.85 -22.35 0.28
CA LYS A 181 4.33 -23.37 1.23
C LYS A 181 5.14 -24.45 0.52
N THR A 182 4.65 -24.96 -0.60
CA THR A 182 5.32 -26.02 -1.37
C THR A 182 6.66 -25.55 -1.92
N LEU A 183 6.73 -24.32 -2.44
CA LEU A 183 7.98 -23.70 -2.86
C LEU A 183 8.95 -23.52 -1.70
N ALA A 184 8.47 -23.03 -0.56
CA ALA A 184 9.30 -22.84 0.62
C ALA A 184 9.89 -24.16 1.12
N GLU A 185 9.08 -25.22 1.25
CA GLU A 185 9.52 -26.56 1.61
C GLU A 185 10.58 -27.10 0.64
N TYR A 186 10.40 -26.87 -0.67
CA TYR A 186 11.37 -27.30 -1.68
C TYR A 186 12.72 -26.60 -1.54
N TYR A 187 12.72 -25.31 -1.20
CA TYR A 187 13.94 -24.51 -1.02
C TYR A 187 14.48 -24.52 0.43
N GLY A 188 13.90 -25.32 1.32
CA GLY A 188 14.29 -25.36 2.74
C GLY A 188 14.05 -24.04 3.48
N LEU A 189 13.12 -23.22 2.99
CA LEU A 189 12.72 -21.97 3.64
C LEU A 189 11.64 -22.26 4.67
N ILE A 190 11.86 -21.80 5.89
CA ILE A 190 10.81 -21.73 6.89
C ILE A 190 9.97 -20.48 6.62
N LYS A 191 8.67 -20.55 6.94
CA LYS A 191 7.85 -19.33 6.97
C LYS A 191 8.59 -18.34 7.84
N LEU A 192 8.80 -17.13 7.34
CA LEU A 192 9.32 -16.10 8.20
C LEU A 192 8.36 -16.08 9.38
N ASN A 193 8.89 -16.29 10.57
CA ASN A 193 8.24 -15.82 11.76
C ASN A 193 8.21 -14.29 11.59
N LYS A 194 7.28 -13.78 10.78
CA LYS A 194 6.48 -12.69 11.27
C LYS A 194 5.95 -13.28 12.57
N SER A 195 6.64 -12.99 13.66
CA SER A 195 5.99 -12.82 14.95
C SER A 195 4.58 -12.36 14.61
N GLN A 196 3.54 -13.08 15.04
CA GLN A 196 2.18 -12.53 15.12
C GLN A 196 2.33 -11.03 15.22
N PRO A 197 1.95 -10.22 14.19
CA PRO A 197 2.42 -8.84 14.09
C PRO A 197 2.24 -8.27 15.48
N THR A 198 3.36 -7.93 16.14
CA THR A 198 3.32 -7.54 17.55
C THR A 198 2.33 -6.41 17.56
N LYS A 199 1.12 -6.67 18.10
CA LYS A 199 -0.01 -5.79 17.87
C LYS A 199 0.42 -4.40 18.28
N THR A 200 0.15 -3.41 17.44
CA THR A 200 0.67 -2.06 17.60
C THR A 200 0.03 -1.45 18.85
N PRO A 201 0.77 -1.21 19.94
CA PRO A 201 0.18 -0.64 21.14
C PRO A 201 -0.30 0.78 20.88
N ILE A 202 -1.49 1.12 21.40
CA ILE A 202 -1.96 2.52 21.39
C ILE A 202 -1.09 3.37 22.31
N LEU A 203 -0.66 2.81 23.44
CA LEU A 203 0.31 3.43 24.33
C LEU A 203 1.72 3.15 23.83
N ASN A 204 2.33 4.16 23.23
CA ASN A 204 3.69 4.07 22.73
C ASN A 204 4.30 5.48 22.60
N LYS A 205 5.63 5.54 22.51
CA LYS A 205 6.32 6.77 22.12
C LYS A 205 5.90 7.20 20.70
N PRO A 206 6.03 8.49 20.34
CA PRO A 206 5.76 8.97 18.99
C PRO A 206 6.46 8.10 17.94
N SER A 207 5.69 7.51 17.03
CA SER A 207 6.26 6.57 16.05
C SER A 207 6.77 7.21 14.76
N ALA A 208 6.69 8.53 14.66
CA ALA A 208 7.23 9.40 13.61
C ALA A 208 7.40 10.81 14.18
N SER A 209 8.13 11.69 13.49
CA SER A 209 8.29 13.08 13.92
C SER A 209 7.08 13.95 13.56
N LEU A 210 6.92 15.08 14.27
CA LEU A 210 5.90 16.09 13.97
C LEU A 210 5.99 16.56 12.50
N GLU A 211 7.20 16.76 11.99
CA GLU A 211 7.41 17.19 10.60
C GLU A 211 6.97 16.13 9.58
N GLN A 212 7.17 14.84 9.86
CA GLN A 212 6.64 13.77 9.00
C GLN A 212 5.11 13.79 8.97
N VAL A 213 4.47 14.06 10.11
CA VAL A 213 3.01 14.16 10.20
C VAL A 213 2.49 15.37 9.42
N LYS A 214 3.12 16.54 9.60
CA LYS A 214 2.76 17.77 8.88
C LYS A 214 2.92 17.60 7.37
N GLU A 215 4.01 17.00 6.92
CA GLU A 215 4.26 16.79 5.49
C GLU A 215 3.30 15.75 4.90
N TRP A 216 3.01 14.68 5.64
CA TRP A 216 1.99 13.72 5.25
C TRP A 216 0.61 14.38 5.15
N ALA A 217 0.24 15.21 6.13
CA ALA A 217 -1.02 15.95 6.14
C ALA A 217 -1.17 16.84 4.90
N LYS A 218 -0.14 17.65 4.57
CA LYS A 218 -0.09 18.45 3.34
C LYS A 218 -0.36 17.61 2.08
N SER A 219 0.27 16.44 1.99
CA SER A 219 0.10 15.53 0.84
C SER A 219 -1.33 14.98 0.69
N LYS A 220 -2.09 14.88 1.79
CA LYS A 220 -3.49 14.41 1.77
C LYS A 220 -4.47 15.54 1.50
N ASN A 221 -4.27 16.66 2.18
CA ASN A 221 -5.06 17.86 2.08
C ASN A 221 -4.22 19.05 2.57
N ASN A 222 -3.90 19.99 1.67
CA ASN A 222 -3.08 21.18 1.99
C ASN A 222 -3.90 22.24 2.76
N ASN A 223 -4.55 21.82 3.85
CA ASN A 223 -5.38 22.62 4.72
C ASN A 223 -4.58 22.95 6.01
N GLN A 224 -4.44 24.24 6.31
CA GLN A 224 -3.62 24.71 7.44
C GLN A 224 -4.14 24.25 8.81
N GLU A 225 -5.46 24.09 8.97
CA GLU A 225 -6.05 23.58 10.20
C GLU A 225 -5.68 22.10 10.40
N LEU A 226 -5.81 21.27 9.36
CA LEU A 226 -5.38 19.87 9.39
C LEU A 226 -3.89 19.76 9.78
N ILE A 227 -3.04 20.55 9.15
CA ILE A 227 -1.59 20.57 9.40
C ILE A 227 -1.30 21.03 10.83
N GLY A 228 -1.95 22.11 11.29
CA GLY A 228 -1.75 22.71 12.61
C GLY A 228 -2.19 21.79 13.76
N LEU A 229 -3.24 20.98 13.57
CA LEU A 229 -3.69 20.02 14.57
C LEU A 229 -2.60 19.03 14.99
N ALA A 230 -1.60 18.76 14.12
CA ALA A 230 -0.49 17.87 14.46
C ALA A 230 0.28 18.36 15.70
N GLU A 231 0.41 19.67 15.88
CA GLU A 231 1.09 20.25 17.04
C GLU A 231 0.35 19.93 18.34
N ILE A 232 -0.97 20.07 18.35
CA ILE A 232 -1.81 19.77 19.52
C ILE A 232 -1.71 18.30 19.90
N TYR A 233 -1.73 17.39 18.91
CA TYR A 233 -1.56 15.95 19.18
C TYR A 233 -0.17 15.64 19.77
N PHE A 234 0.90 16.20 19.20
CA PHE A 234 2.27 16.00 19.71
C PHE A 234 2.49 16.63 21.08
N GLU A 235 1.73 17.67 21.43
CA GLU A 235 1.78 18.25 22.77
C GLU A 235 1.01 17.40 23.80
N LEU A 236 -0.21 16.96 23.47
CA LEU A 236 -1.12 16.35 24.44
C LEU A 236 -0.95 14.84 24.60
N ALA A 237 -0.78 14.09 23.50
CA ALA A 237 -0.83 12.62 23.54
C ALA A 237 0.33 12.00 24.35
N PRO A 238 1.59 12.49 24.22
CA PRO A 238 2.70 11.94 25.00
C PRO A 238 2.53 12.10 26.51
N LYS A 239 1.81 13.13 26.99
CA LYS A 239 1.57 13.37 28.43
C LYS A 239 0.81 12.22 29.10
N VAL A 240 0.06 11.43 28.33
CA VAL A 240 -0.72 10.28 28.82
C VAL A 240 -0.26 8.96 28.18
N GLY A 241 0.87 8.98 27.49
CA GLY A 241 1.51 7.81 26.89
C GLY A 241 0.90 7.32 25.58
N VAL A 242 -0.05 8.04 24.98
CA VAL A 242 -0.64 7.70 23.67
C VAL A 242 0.31 8.15 22.55
N ASP A 243 0.51 7.31 21.53
CA ASP A 243 1.29 7.68 20.35
C ASP A 243 0.55 8.77 19.55
N PRO A 244 1.08 10.00 19.46
CA PRO A 244 0.43 11.09 18.73
C PRO A 244 0.22 10.79 17.25
N VAL A 245 1.04 9.92 16.63
CA VAL A 245 0.91 9.56 15.22
C VAL A 245 -0.32 8.69 14.98
N ILE A 246 -0.59 7.76 15.90
CA ILE A 246 -1.79 6.91 15.83
C ILE A 246 -3.04 7.76 16.01
N ALA A 247 -3.07 8.60 17.04
CA ALA A 247 -4.22 9.47 17.32
C ALA A 247 -4.45 10.48 16.19
N TYR A 248 -3.39 11.06 15.62
CA TYR A 248 -3.51 11.98 14.49
C TYR A 248 -3.99 11.27 13.21
N ALA A 249 -3.46 10.09 12.89
CA ALA A 249 -3.90 9.30 11.73
C ALA A 249 -5.39 8.92 11.84
N GLN A 250 -5.84 8.60 13.06
CA GLN A 250 -7.25 8.38 13.35
C GLN A 250 -8.09 9.64 13.12
N MET A 251 -7.67 10.79 13.66
CA MET A 251 -8.35 12.07 13.43
C MET A 251 -8.46 12.41 11.94
N ALA A 252 -7.36 12.27 11.20
CA ALA A 252 -7.35 12.49 9.77
C ALA A 252 -8.32 11.53 9.05
N HIS A 253 -8.41 10.28 9.48
CA HIS A 253 -9.39 9.36 8.91
C HIS A 253 -10.84 9.78 9.22
N GLU A 254 -11.16 10.00 10.49
CA GLU A 254 -12.53 10.26 10.99
C GLU A 254 -13.11 11.56 10.44
N THR A 255 -12.26 12.58 10.30
CA THR A 255 -12.68 13.87 9.74
C THR A 255 -12.69 13.87 8.21
N GLY A 256 -12.35 12.77 7.53
CA GLY A 256 -12.25 12.77 6.07
C GLY A 256 -11.12 13.67 5.55
N PHE A 257 -9.98 13.61 6.24
CA PHE A 257 -8.79 14.45 6.08
C PHE A 257 -9.12 15.93 6.28
N LEU A 258 -9.81 16.20 7.40
CA LEU A 258 -10.47 17.43 7.83
C LEU A 258 -11.40 18.07 6.80
N TYR A 259 -12.32 17.22 6.36
CA TYR A 259 -13.50 17.51 5.56
C TYR A 259 -13.26 17.83 4.09
N LYS A 260 -12.12 17.38 3.55
CA LYS A 260 -12.03 17.08 2.11
C LYS A 260 -13.18 16.17 1.67
N VAL A 261 -13.61 15.27 2.55
CA VAL A 261 -14.85 14.50 2.45
C VAL A 261 -15.83 14.99 3.50
N LYS A 262 -17.02 15.44 3.08
CA LYS A 262 -18.06 15.93 4.00
C LYS A 262 -18.47 14.85 4.99
N SER A 263 -18.67 15.25 6.25
CA SER A 263 -19.17 14.35 7.29
C SER A 263 -20.59 13.87 6.99
N ALA A 264 -20.83 12.57 7.16
CA ALA A 264 -22.16 11.99 7.05
C ALA A 264 -23.12 12.49 8.15
N ALA A 265 -22.59 12.88 9.31
CA ALA A 265 -23.35 13.47 10.40
C ALA A 265 -23.69 14.95 10.18
N GLY A 266 -23.09 15.59 9.17
CA GLY A 266 -23.21 17.03 8.94
C GLY A 266 -22.40 17.90 9.90
N ILE A 267 -21.39 17.34 10.58
CA ILE A 267 -20.45 18.12 11.41
C ILE A 267 -19.26 18.63 10.58
N ASP A 268 -18.70 19.77 10.98
CA ASP A 268 -17.57 20.45 10.34
C ASP A 268 -16.55 20.96 11.37
N SER A 269 -15.57 21.78 10.95
CA SER A 269 -14.52 22.29 11.84
C SER A 269 -15.07 23.11 13.01
N SER A 270 -16.26 23.72 12.88
CA SER A 270 -16.87 24.48 13.97
C SER A 270 -17.28 23.63 15.17
N TYR A 271 -17.28 22.30 15.04
CA TYR A 271 -17.51 21.38 16.15
C TYR A 271 -16.25 21.11 16.98
N HIS A 272 -15.06 21.41 16.44
CA HIS A 272 -13.77 21.04 17.02
C HIS A 272 -13.71 19.57 17.47
N ASN A 273 -14.42 18.69 16.75
CA ASN A 273 -14.56 17.28 17.08
C ASN A 273 -13.65 16.45 16.16
N PRO A 274 -12.52 15.92 16.64
CA PRO A 274 -11.52 15.31 15.78
C PRO A 274 -11.86 13.88 15.36
N CYS A 275 -12.90 13.27 15.93
CA CYS A 275 -13.08 11.82 15.79
C CYS A 275 -14.54 11.36 15.79
N GLY A 276 -15.49 12.29 15.62
CA GLY A 276 -16.91 11.98 15.65
C GLY A 276 -17.40 11.53 17.03
N LEU A 277 -16.76 11.98 18.12
CA LEU A 277 -17.18 11.63 19.48
C LEU A 277 -18.63 12.08 19.71
N LYS A 278 -19.49 11.13 20.10
CA LYS A 278 -20.89 11.40 20.44
C LYS A 278 -21.04 11.99 21.84
N ILE A 279 -22.14 12.67 22.10
CA ILE A 279 -22.53 13.01 23.47
C ILE A 279 -22.79 11.75 24.31
N THR A 280 -22.92 11.90 25.64
CA THR A 280 -23.06 10.77 26.58
C THR A 280 -24.23 9.85 26.22
N GLN A 281 -25.38 10.42 25.86
CA GLN A 281 -26.60 9.70 25.47
C GLN A 281 -26.42 8.92 24.15
N GLY A 282 -25.43 9.26 23.33
CA GLY A 282 -25.29 8.72 21.98
C GLY A 282 -26.27 9.37 20.99
N GLY A 283 -26.74 8.60 20.00
CA GLY A 283 -27.64 9.05 18.94
C GLY A 283 -27.24 8.50 17.56
N GLY A 284 -27.95 8.92 16.52
CA GLY A 284 -27.76 8.42 15.15
C GLY A 284 -26.46 8.90 14.50
N ASP A 285 -25.91 8.08 13.60
CA ASP A 285 -24.64 8.38 12.89
C ASP A 285 -24.77 9.55 11.91
N TYR A 286 -25.98 9.85 11.44
CA TYR A 286 -26.28 10.94 10.50
C TYR A 286 -26.85 12.19 11.19
N GLN A 287 -26.74 12.27 12.51
CA GLN A 287 -27.36 13.32 13.32
C GLN A 287 -26.29 14.22 13.97
N ALA A 288 -26.16 15.45 13.50
CA ALA A 288 -25.19 16.42 14.04
C ALA A 288 -25.34 16.63 15.56
N SER A 289 -26.58 16.70 16.08
CA SER A 289 -26.84 16.90 17.51
C SER A 289 -26.48 15.71 18.41
N ALA A 290 -26.22 14.52 17.83
CA ALA A 290 -25.69 13.38 18.57
C ALA A 290 -24.17 13.49 18.79
N HIS A 291 -23.50 14.44 18.13
CA HIS A 291 -22.06 14.60 18.16
C HIS A 291 -21.66 15.77 19.07
N LYS A 292 -20.59 15.58 19.84
CA LYS A 292 -20.10 16.60 20.77
C LYS A 292 -19.52 17.76 19.98
N LYS A 293 -20.00 18.98 20.26
CA LYS A 293 -19.33 20.24 19.92
C LYS A 293 -18.44 20.65 21.09
N PHE A 294 -17.15 20.83 20.83
CA PHE A 294 -16.14 21.25 21.81
C PHE A 294 -15.90 22.76 21.70
N ALA A 295 -15.44 23.35 22.80
CA ALA A 295 -15.16 24.79 22.88
C ALA A 295 -14.05 25.19 21.90
N ASP A 296 -12.99 24.40 21.83
CA ASP A 296 -11.85 24.57 20.95
C ASP A 296 -11.23 23.20 20.60
N TRP A 297 -10.23 23.22 19.70
CA TRP A 297 -9.50 22.02 19.30
C TRP A 297 -8.69 21.39 20.43
N GLY A 298 -8.23 22.15 21.42
CA GLY A 298 -7.53 21.61 22.59
C GLY A 298 -8.44 20.68 23.39
N ALA A 299 -9.69 21.11 23.64
CA ALA A 299 -10.70 20.31 24.32
C ALA A 299 -11.11 19.07 23.50
N GLY A 300 -11.30 19.22 22.19
CA GLY A 300 -11.67 18.10 21.31
C GLY A 300 -10.56 17.05 21.15
N VAL A 301 -9.32 17.50 20.90
CA VAL A 301 -8.15 16.62 20.80
C VAL A 301 -7.85 15.96 22.15
N GLY A 302 -7.97 16.71 23.26
CA GLY A 302 -7.85 16.16 24.60
C GLY A 302 -8.88 15.05 24.88
N ALA A 303 -10.15 15.25 24.52
CA ALA A 303 -11.18 14.22 24.66
C ALA A 303 -10.89 12.96 23.83
N HIS A 304 -10.42 13.12 22.59
CA HIS A 304 -10.04 12.00 21.74
C HIS A 304 -8.87 11.19 22.34
N ILE A 305 -7.83 11.89 22.79
CA ILE A 305 -6.67 11.27 23.44
C ILE A 305 -7.07 10.57 24.73
N ASP A 306 -7.95 11.18 25.53
CA ASP A 306 -8.47 10.58 26.76
C ASP A 306 -9.24 9.28 26.50
N HIS A 307 -10.03 9.23 25.43
CA HIS A 307 -10.74 8.01 25.04
C HIS A 307 -9.77 6.89 24.64
N LEU A 308 -8.74 7.21 23.85
CA LEU A 308 -7.71 6.24 23.45
C LEU A 308 -6.88 5.76 24.65
N ALA A 309 -6.53 6.65 25.57
CA ALA A 309 -5.83 6.32 26.80
C ALA A 309 -6.68 5.42 27.72
N LEU A 310 -7.99 5.70 27.84
CA LEU A 310 -8.95 4.86 28.55
C LEU A 310 -9.02 3.45 27.94
N TYR A 311 -9.24 3.37 26.63
CA TYR A 311 -9.24 2.11 25.88
C TYR A 311 -7.99 1.29 26.12
N ALA A 312 -6.83 1.94 26.09
CA ALA A 312 -5.56 1.25 26.21
C ALA A 312 -5.16 0.93 27.66
N GLY A 313 -5.88 1.48 28.64
CA GLY A 313 -5.61 1.26 30.07
C GLY A 313 -4.40 2.05 30.55
N ALA A 314 -4.26 3.31 30.11
CA ALA A 314 -3.19 4.20 30.56
C ALA A 314 -3.23 4.42 32.08
N LEU A 315 -2.06 4.63 32.67
CA LEU A 315 -1.94 4.95 34.10
C LEU A 315 -2.70 6.25 34.40
N GLY A 316 -3.50 6.26 35.48
CA GLY A 316 -4.31 7.42 35.86
C GLY A 316 -5.70 7.49 35.18
N TYR A 317 -6.11 6.45 34.46
CA TYR A 317 -7.44 6.35 33.85
C TYR A 317 -8.35 5.35 34.59
N PRO A 318 -9.68 5.57 34.62
CA PRO A 318 -10.39 6.73 34.06
C PRO A 318 -10.10 8.04 34.82
N LYS A 319 -10.06 9.16 34.11
CA LYS A 319 -9.98 10.50 34.71
C LYS A 319 -11.29 10.86 35.38
N THR A 320 -11.20 11.60 36.48
CA THR A 320 -12.36 12.20 37.18
C THR A 320 -12.91 13.40 36.41
N PHE A 321 -12.03 14.20 35.79
CA PHE A 321 -12.41 15.34 34.96
C PHE A 321 -11.82 15.18 33.56
N THR A 322 -12.69 15.12 32.56
CA THR A 322 -12.32 15.04 31.15
C THR A 322 -13.39 15.69 30.29
N ALA A 323 -12.98 16.14 29.11
CA ALA A 323 -13.88 16.62 28.07
C ALA A 323 -14.53 15.47 27.29
N ASP A 324 -14.06 14.23 27.42
CA ASP A 324 -14.65 13.05 26.76
C ASP A 324 -16.02 12.72 27.38
N PRO A 325 -17.14 12.96 26.67
CA PRO A 325 -18.48 12.66 27.19
C PRO A 325 -18.77 11.16 27.26
N ARG A 326 -17.91 10.32 26.68
CA ARG A 326 -18.02 8.86 26.64
C ARG A 326 -16.89 8.18 27.42
N HIS A 327 -16.35 8.87 28.41
CA HIS A 327 -15.30 8.39 29.30
C HIS A 327 -15.80 7.34 30.31
N PHE A 328 -16.45 6.29 29.82
CA PHE A 328 -17.12 5.31 30.66
C PHE A 328 -16.12 4.36 31.33
N PRO A 329 -16.14 4.20 32.66
CA PRO A 329 -15.15 3.39 33.38
C PRO A 329 -15.01 1.95 32.87
N TYR A 330 -16.09 1.34 32.37
CA TYR A 330 -16.08 -0.04 31.85
C TYR A 330 -15.24 -0.22 30.57
N LEU A 331 -14.83 0.86 29.92
CA LEU A 331 -13.98 0.82 28.72
C LEU A 331 -12.49 0.64 29.04
N LEU A 332 -12.10 0.81 30.32
CA LEU A 332 -10.71 0.79 30.76
C LEU A 332 -9.99 -0.50 30.33
N GLY A 333 -8.92 -0.33 29.54
CA GLY A 333 -8.05 -1.44 29.13
C GLY A 333 -8.68 -2.43 28.14
N THR A 334 -9.88 -2.14 27.63
CA THR A 334 -10.60 -3.04 26.73
C THR A 334 -10.01 -3.07 25.32
N CYS A 335 -9.22 -2.08 24.91
CA CYS A 335 -8.59 -2.01 23.59
C CYS A 335 -7.16 -1.47 23.68
N LYS A 336 -6.18 -2.36 23.85
CA LYS A 336 -4.76 -1.99 24.01
C LYS A 336 -4.01 -1.72 22.70
N PHE A 337 -4.56 -2.17 21.57
CA PHE A 337 -3.85 -2.25 20.31
C PHE A 337 -4.66 -1.66 19.16
N VAL A 338 -3.98 -1.00 18.21
CA VAL A 338 -4.61 -0.32 17.06
C VAL A 338 -5.43 -1.29 16.21
N GLU A 339 -4.94 -2.51 15.99
CA GLU A 339 -5.62 -3.55 15.22
C GLU A 339 -6.97 -3.94 15.84
N ASN A 340 -7.14 -3.78 17.15
CA ASN A 340 -8.36 -4.11 17.88
C ASN A 340 -9.37 -2.94 17.92
N LEU A 341 -9.06 -1.78 17.34
CA LEU A 341 -10.03 -0.68 17.23
C LEU A 341 -11.19 -1.05 16.29
N GLY A 342 -10.99 -2.00 15.37
CA GLY A 342 -12.07 -2.57 14.59
C GLY A 342 -13.05 -3.38 15.46
N GLY A 343 -14.33 -3.05 15.36
CA GLY A 343 -15.40 -3.59 16.20
C GLY A 343 -15.50 -2.96 17.60
N LYS A 344 -14.60 -2.07 17.99
CA LYS A 344 -14.63 -1.34 19.28
C LYS A 344 -14.82 0.15 19.13
N TRP A 345 -14.03 0.77 18.24
CA TRP A 345 -14.19 2.17 17.87
C TRP A 345 -15.17 2.30 16.69
N ALA A 346 -14.89 1.58 15.61
CA ALA A 346 -15.72 1.57 14.40
C ALA A 346 -16.30 0.17 14.13
N PRO A 347 -17.51 0.03 13.53
CA PRO A 347 -18.10 -1.28 13.23
C PRO A 347 -17.25 -2.17 12.32
N SER A 348 -16.46 -1.56 11.42
CA SER A 348 -15.59 -2.30 10.50
C SER A 348 -14.48 -3.04 11.23
N LYS A 349 -14.37 -4.35 11.01
CA LYS A 349 -13.29 -5.19 11.59
C LYS A 349 -11.91 -4.81 11.08
N ASP A 350 -11.80 -4.29 9.86
CA ASP A 350 -10.53 -3.91 9.24
C ASP A 350 -10.10 -2.47 9.55
N TYR A 351 -10.86 -1.76 10.39
CA TYR A 351 -10.59 -0.36 10.74
C TYR A 351 -9.17 -0.15 11.27
N GLY A 352 -8.72 -0.97 12.21
CA GLY A 352 -7.38 -0.88 12.77
C GLY A 352 -6.28 -1.08 11.71
N LEU A 353 -6.48 -2.02 10.77
CA LEU A 353 -5.54 -2.24 9.66
C LEU A 353 -5.50 -1.05 8.71
N LYS A 354 -6.63 -0.37 8.50
CA LYS A 354 -6.69 0.86 7.71
C LYS A 354 -5.93 1.99 8.39
N LEU A 355 -6.08 2.19 9.70
CA LEU A 355 -5.29 3.17 10.45
C LEU A 355 -3.79 2.89 10.35
N LEU A 356 -3.37 1.63 10.46
CA LEU A 356 -1.96 1.26 10.31
C LEU A 356 -1.39 1.55 8.93
N LYS A 357 -2.21 1.55 7.87
CA LYS A 357 -1.75 2.03 6.55
C LYS A 357 -1.37 3.51 6.61
N TYR A 358 -2.19 4.36 7.21
CA TYR A 358 -1.88 5.79 7.37
C TYR A 358 -0.67 6.02 8.29
N VAL A 359 -0.58 5.29 9.40
CA VAL A 359 0.61 5.35 10.28
C VAL A 359 1.88 4.97 9.52
N ASN A 360 1.83 3.91 8.71
CA ASN A 360 2.98 3.52 7.89
C ASN A 360 3.28 4.50 6.77
N GLU A 361 2.28 5.13 6.15
CA GLU A 361 2.51 6.22 5.21
C GLU A 361 3.24 7.38 5.90
N ILE A 362 2.79 7.83 7.07
CA ILE A 362 3.43 8.90 7.86
C ILE A 362 4.89 8.53 8.18
N ARG A 363 5.15 7.31 8.66
CA ARG A 363 6.52 6.84 8.99
C ARG A 363 7.45 6.88 7.78
N ASN A 364 6.92 6.62 6.60
CA ASN A 364 7.68 6.61 5.35
C ASN A 364 7.71 7.98 4.65
N THR A 365 6.96 8.97 5.15
CA THR A 365 7.06 10.34 4.68
C THR A 365 8.44 10.88 5.02
N LYS A 366 9.14 11.39 4.01
CA LYS A 366 10.41 12.10 4.22
C LYS A 366 10.09 13.38 4.97
N ALA A 367 10.60 13.52 6.20
CA ALA A 367 10.61 14.80 6.86
C ALA A 367 11.44 15.75 6.00
N VAL A 368 10.84 16.81 5.48
CA VAL A 368 11.63 17.93 4.95
C VAL A 368 12.21 18.66 6.17
N GLY A 369 13.27 18.09 6.76
CA GLY A 369 14.20 18.89 7.54
C GLY A 369 14.77 19.97 6.62
N LYS A 370 15.09 21.16 7.14
CA LYS A 370 15.80 22.22 6.41
C LYS A 370 17.02 21.65 5.67
N MET A 371 16.84 21.23 4.42
CA MET A 371 17.84 20.82 3.45
C MET A 371 17.10 20.40 2.17
N GLU A 372 16.62 21.37 1.41
CA GLU A 372 16.73 21.27 -0.04
C GLU A 372 17.84 22.21 -0.46
N GLN A 373 19.01 21.64 -0.76
CA GLN A 373 19.88 22.25 -1.75
C GLN A 373 19.08 22.28 -3.06
N GLN A 374 18.33 23.36 -3.29
CA GLN A 374 18.22 23.86 -4.65
C GLN A 374 19.65 24.05 -5.12
N LYS A 375 20.00 23.45 -6.25
CA LYS A 375 21.27 23.75 -6.91
C LYS A 375 21.27 25.26 -7.11
N GLU A 376 22.19 25.94 -6.41
CA GLU A 376 22.25 27.41 -6.40
C GLU A 376 22.25 27.90 -7.85
N HIS A 377 21.34 28.81 -8.18
CA HIS A 377 21.23 29.34 -9.54
C HIS A 377 22.59 29.91 -9.96
N TRP A 378 23.05 29.65 -11.18
CA TRP A 378 24.41 30.01 -11.62
C TRP A 378 24.71 31.52 -11.43
N ALA A 379 23.68 32.36 -11.49
CA ALA A 379 23.77 33.81 -11.29
C ALA A 379 23.72 34.28 -9.82
N GLU A 380 23.35 33.42 -8.87
CA GLU A 380 23.19 33.79 -7.45
C GLU A 380 24.52 34.26 -6.82
N LYS A 381 25.64 33.63 -7.22
CA LYS A 381 26.99 34.06 -6.79
C LYS A 381 27.29 35.49 -7.24
N SER A 382 26.95 35.83 -8.48
CA SER A 382 27.14 37.17 -9.03
C SER A 382 26.21 38.19 -8.38
N PHE A 383 24.94 37.81 -8.14
CA PHE A 383 23.96 38.64 -7.43
C PHE A 383 24.43 39.03 -6.02
N LYS A 384 24.93 38.06 -5.25
CA LYS A 384 25.48 38.30 -3.91
C LYS A 384 26.72 39.20 -3.96
N ASN A 385 27.68 38.88 -4.83
CA ASN A 385 28.90 39.68 -4.99
C ASN A 385 28.65 41.14 -5.35
N LEU A 386 27.62 41.44 -6.15
CA LEU A 386 27.28 42.81 -6.52
C LEU A 386 26.61 43.56 -5.36
N ASN A 387 25.67 42.93 -4.66
CA ASN A 387 25.04 43.51 -3.47
C ASN A 387 26.06 43.75 -2.34
N ASP A 388 27.01 42.83 -2.13
CA ASP A 388 28.07 42.99 -1.14
C ASP A 388 29.03 44.15 -1.47
N LYS A 389 29.16 44.49 -2.76
CA LYS A 389 29.90 45.69 -3.23
C LYS A 389 29.03 46.96 -3.20
N GLY A 390 27.82 46.88 -2.65
CA GLY A 390 26.89 47.99 -2.51
C GLY A 390 26.22 48.40 -3.81
N ILE A 391 26.20 47.53 -4.83
CA ILE A 391 25.37 47.69 -6.03
C ILE A 391 24.06 46.96 -5.72
N GLU A 392 23.06 47.73 -5.30
CA GLU A 392 21.79 47.19 -4.82
C GLU A 392 20.95 46.68 -5.99
N ILE A 393 20.71 45.37 -6.02
CA ILE A 393 19.86 44.69 -7.01
C ILE A 393 18.79 43.95 -6.23
N HIS A 394 17.51 44.25 -6.50
CA HIS A 394 16.39 43.73 -5.73
C HIS A 394 15.75 42.49 -6.37
N GLU A 395 15.97 42.31 -7.67
CA GLU A 395 15.32 41.30 -8.48
C GLU A 395 16.16 40.02 -8.56
N ARG A 396 15.52 38.87 -8.29
CA ARG A 396 16.12 37.52 -8.38
C ARG A 396 15.54 36.68 -9.53
N ARG A 397 15.00 37.37 -10.55
CA ARG A 397 14.38 36.77 -11.75
C ARG A 397 15.46 36.40 -12.77
N PHE A 398 16.35 35.47 -12.41
CA PHE A 398 17.62 35.28 -13.12
C PHE A 398 17.51 34.81 -14.58
N ASP A 399 16.42 34.16 -14.97
CA ASP A 399 16.22 33.62 -16.32
C ASP A 399 15.24 34.45 -17.17
N GLU A 400 14.76 35.59 -16.65
CA GLU A 400 13.88 36.48 -17.42
C GLU A 400 14.68 37.41 -18.34
N PRO A 401 14.16 37.73 -19.55
CA PRO A 401 14.80 38.68 -20.45
C PRO A 401 14.77 40.10 -19.87
N ILE A 402 15.92 40.78 -19.86
CA ILE A 402 16.07 42.16 -19.39
C ILE A 402 15.79 43.17 -20.51
N THR A 403 15.10 44.28 -20.20
CA THR A 403 14.94 45.39 -21.14
C THR A 403 16.22 46.21 -21.25
N ARG A 404 16.40 46.95 -22.37
CA ARG A 404 17.54 47.86 -22.52
C ARG A 404 17.55 48.97 -21.46
N GLY A 405 16.38 49.42 -21.01
CA GLY A 405 16.26 50.43 -19.96
C GLY A 405 16.74 49.94 -18.59
N GLU A 406 16.34 48.73 -18.19
CA GLU A 406 16.82 48.09 -16.95
C GLU A 406 18.34 47.84 -16.99
N LEU A 407 18.87 47.40 -18.15
CA LEU A 407 20.31 47.21 -18.32
C LEU A 407 21.09 48.52 -18.19
N PHE A 408 20.65 49.60 -18.85
CA PHE A 408 21.34 50.88 -18.77
C PHE A 408 21.26 51.50 -17.36
N SER A 409 20.12 51.39 -16.68
CA SER A 409 20.00 51.88 -15.30
C SER A 409 20.92 51.15 -14.33
N LEU A 410 21.10 49.83 -14.49
CA LEU A 410 22.06 49.08 -13.67
C LEU A 410 23.52 49.46 -13.99
N LEU A 411 23.87 49.61 -15.28
CA LEU A 411 25.23 50.01 -15.68
C LEU A 411 25.60 51.40 -15.16
N ASP A 412 24.67 52.36 -15.20
CA ASP A 412 24.89 53.73 -14.71
C ASP A 412 25.20 53.73 -13.21
N ARG A 413 24.40 53.02 -12.40
CA ARG A 413 24.64 52.85 -10.95
C ARG A 413 25.98 52.18 -10.63
N VAL A 414 26.45 51.27 -11.49
CA VAL A 414 27.75 50.61 -11.33
C VAL A 414 28.88 51.59 -11.63
N LEU A 415 28.76 52.40 -12.67
CA LEU A 415 29.77 53.39 -13.05
C LEU A 415 29.89 54.50 -11.99
N GLU A 416 28.79 55.01 -11.46
CA GLU A 416 28.79 55.99 -10.36
C GLU A 416 29.52 55.50 -9.09
N LYS A 417 29.56 54.19 -8.87
CA LYS A 417 30.25 53.54 -7.75
C LYS A 417 31.74 53.29 -8.01
N ILE A 418 32.19 53.30 -9.26
CA ILE A 418 33.59 53.12 -9.65
C ILE A 418 34.31 54.48 -9.74
N GLU A 419 33.57 55.57 -9.98
CA GLU A 419 34.10 56.94 -10.04
C GLU A 419 34.24 57.63 -8.65
N LYS A 420 33.84 56.96 -7.57
CA LYS A 420 34.05 57.37 -6.17
C LYS A 420 35.05 56.44 -5.49
#